data_AF-A0A8B8BU97-F1
#
_entry.id   AF-A0A8B8BU97-F1
#
_cell.length_a   1.000
_cell.length_b   1.000
_cell.length_c   1.000
_cell.angle_alpha   90.00
_cell.angle_beta   90.00
_cell.angle_gamma   90.00
#
_symmetry.space_group_name_H-M   'P 1'
#
loop_
_entity.id
_entity.type
_entity.pdbx_description
1 polymer ?
#
loop_
_entity_poly.entity_id
_entity_poly.type
_entity_poly.pdbx_seq_one_letter_code
_entity_poly.pdbx_strand_id
1 'polypeptide(L)'
;MVICSSSGYFISILGPYFADMKNNDAAILNHAMMRNADTIRQWVQEEDVFIVDRGFCDSLQVLEDLGIKAQMPSFLKKGEKQLSTEDANSSRLVSKVRWVVESANARIKKWKYLNNVLPTNQVPFIGDYVRIVCAISNKFAPPLARTTTDDEHLAAKMRYLSHQKNHLQQYVLENGLDRRSVIWKPIDDLEGFPRLNEEDLSNITCGSYQLRLSTSYIQEHIEGDADIFVHKEDPGLIQVKLQSRHVSSRKYTLWIQFNETNVLATYCKCRAGARVVGVCSHVAAVLWFLGYSRHEERVSPYGVQNWGDSLEDAALIDDSDSDDSVVEE
;
A
#
# COMPACT_ATOMS: atom_id res chain seq x y z
N MET A 1 17.90 -5.17 -14.22
CA MET A 1 17.42 -4.06 -13.37
C MET A 1 16.83 -2.98 -14.25
N VAL A 2 15.68 -2.40 -13.86
CA VAL A 2 15.00 -1.35 -14.62
C VAL A 2 15.27 0.00 -13.96
N ILE A 3 15.62 1.00 -14.76
CA ILE A 3 15.79 2.38 -14.31
C ILE A 3 14.80 3.22 -15.11
N CYS A 4 13.96 3.97 -14.41
CA CYS A 4 12.94 4.80 -15.03
C CYS A 4 12.92 6.21 -14.42
N SER A 5 12.47 7.17 -15.22
CA SER A 5 12.22 8.53 -14.78
C SER A 5 10.94 8.62 -13.95
N SER A 6 10.80 9.69 -13.17
CA SER A 6 9.55 10.04 -12.47
C SER A 6 8.37 10.25 -13.43
N SER A 7 8.64 10.67 -14.67
CA SER A 7 7.64 10.78 -15.75
C SER A 7 7.25 9.45 -16.38
N GLY A 8 7.90 8.34 -16.01
CA GLY A 8 7.50 7.01 -16.45
C GLY A 8 8.13 6.51 -17.74
N TYR A 9 9.18 7.16 -18.22
CA TYR A 9 10.02 6.62 -19.29
C TYR A 9 11.06 5.66 -18.74
N PHE A 10 11.27 4.54 -19.44
CA PHE A 10 12.43 3.67 -19.23
C PHE A 10 13.69 4.41 -19.67
N ILE A 11 14.65 4.60 -18.75
CA ILE A 11 15.94 5.26 -19.03
C ILE A 11 16.96 4.21 -19.43
N SER A 12 17.08 3.14 -18.64
CA SER A 12 18.04 2.07 -18.90
C SER A 12 17.53 0.73 -18.38
N ILE A 13 17.96 -0.33 -19.07
CA ILE A 13 17.71 -1.73 -18.72
C ILE A 13 19.06 -2.41 -18.58
N LEU A 14 19.47 -2.60 -17.33
CA LEU A 14 20.76 -3.18 -17.01
C LEU A 14 20.69 -4.69 -16.90
N GLY A 15 21.75 -5.34 -17.39
CA GLY A 15 21.94 -6.78 -17.39
C GLY A 15 21.85 -7.40 -18.79
N PRO A 16 21.60 -8.72 -18.88
CA PRO A 16 21.29 -9.63 -17.77
C PRO A 16 22.46 -9.82 -16.78
N TYR A 17 22.15 -10.26 -15.56
CA TYR A 17 23.12 -10.60 -14.51
C TYR A 17 22.92 -12.05 -14.07
N PHE A 18 23.94 -12.67 -13.47
CA PHE A 18 23.79 -14.00 -12.87
C PHE A 18 22.77 -13.96 -11.73
N ALA A 19 21.96 -15.02 -11.61
CA ALA A 19 21.00 -15.18 -10.52
C ALA A 19 21.66 -15.83 -9.29
N ASP A 20 22.68 -15.16 -8.75
CA ASP A 20 23.43 -15.62 -7.57
C ASP A 20 23.48 -14.55 -6.47
N MET A 21 23.93 -14.93 -5.28
CA MET A 21 24.01 -14.03 -4.12
C MET A 21 24.99 -12.86 -4.31
N LYS A 22 25.95 -12.97 -5.24
CA LYS A 22 26.94 -11.91 -5.50
C LYS A 22 26.36 -10.78 -6.35
N ASN A 23 25.32 -11.08 -7.14
CA ASN A 23 24.63 -10.13 -8.01
C ASN A 23 23.28 -9.71 -7.41
N ASN A 24 23.28 -9.32 -6.13
CA ASN A 24 22.10 -8.73 -5.51
C ASN A 24 21.85 -7.30 -6.03
N ASP A 25 20.69 -6.74 -5.67
CA ASP A 25 20.24 -5.40 -6.11
C ASP A 25 21.31 -4.32 -5.91
N ALA A 26 21.90 -4.24 -4.72
CA ALA A 26 22.92 -3.25 -4.40
C ALA A 26 24.23 -3.45 -5.18
N ALA A 27 24.69 -4.69 -5.31
CA ALA A 27 25.90 -5.03 -6.07
C ALA A 27 25.75 -4.68 -7.55
N ILE A 28 24.58 -4.97 -8.14
CA ILE A 28 24.26 -4.62 -9.52
C ILE A 28 24.27 -3.11 -9.70
N LEU A 29 23.60 -2.36 -8.82
CA LEU A 29 23.56 -0.90 -8.90
C LEU A 29 24.96 -0.29 -8.73
N ASN A 30 25.73 -0.73 -7.74
CA ASN A 30 27.09 -0.25 -7.50
C ASN A 30 27.98 -0.49 -8.72
N HIS A 31 27.95 -1.70 -9.28
CA HIS A 31 28.69 -2.02 -10.51
C HIS A 31 28.29 -1.10 -11.68
N ALA A 32 26.99 -0.90 -11.89
CA ALA A 32 26.46 -0.04 -12.93
C ALA A 32 26.90 1.41 -12.79
N MET A 33 26.75 1.96 -11.58
CA MET A 33 27.15 3.32 -11.26
C MET A 33 28.66 3.46 -11.44
N MET A 34 29.49 2.56 -10.89
CA MET A 34 30.95 2.61 -10.97
C MET A 34 31.49 2.52 -12.41
N ARG A 35 30.87 1.71 -13.26
CA ARG A 35 31.24 1.61 -14.68
C ARG A 35 30.60 2.66 -15.58
N ASN A 36 29.73 3.51 -15.02
CA ASN A 36 28.90 4.43 -15.78
C ASN A 36 28.15 3.71 -16.92
N ALA A 37 27.55 2.55 -16.59
CA ALA A 37 26.80 1.73 -17.54
C ALA A 37 25.69 2.57 -18.20
N ASP A 38 25.51 2.40 -19.51
CA ASP A 38 24.57 3.19 -20.34
C ASP A 38 24.68 4.72 -20.11
N THR A 39 25.87 5.22 -19.75
CA THR A 39 26.13 6.63 -19.42
C THR A 39 25.25 7.17 -18.30
N ILE A 40 24.76 6.31 -17.38
CA ILE A 40 23.77 6.65 -16.36
C ILE A 40 24.09 7.93 -15.56
N ARG A 41 25.37 8.19 -15.28
CA ARG A 41 25.79 9.38 -14.52
C ARG A 41 25.52 10.69 -15.26
N GLN A 42 25.40 10.67 -16.58
CA GLN A 42 25.07 11.86 -17.38
C GLN A 42 23.59 12.23 -17.31
N TRP A 43 22.74 11.28 -16.88
CA TRP A 43 21.30 11.49 -16.72
C TRP A 43 20.91 12.04 -15.35
N VAL A 44 21.87 12.11 -14.41
CA VAL A 44 21.65 12.59 -13.04
C VAL A 44 22.29 13.97 -12.93
N GLN A 45 21.47 14.96 -12.61
CA GLN A 45 21.90 16.34 -12.40
C GLN A 45 22.07 16.64 -10.91
N GLU A 46 22.76 17.74 -10.61
CA GLU A 46 22.77 18.32 -9.28
C GLU A 46 21.31 18.59 -8.85
N GLU A 47 20.96 18.24 -7.61
CA GLU A 47 19.60 18.23 -7.04
C GLU A 47 18.66 17.07 -7.42
N ASP A 48 19.04 16.18 -8.35
CA ASP A 48 18.22 15.00 -8.62
C ASP A 48 18.20 14.04 -7.41
N VAL A 49 17.03 13.43 -7.20
CA VAL A 49 16.83 12.45 -6.12
C VAL A 49 16.63 11.05 -6.70
N PHE A 50 17.59 10.18 -6.42
CA PHE A 50 17.55 8.77 -6.79
C PHE A 50 16.69 7.97 -5.82
N ILE A 51 15.50 7.56 -6.27
CA ILE A 51 14.58 6.74 -5.47
C ILE A 51 14.94 5.27 -5.62
N VAL A 52 15.26 4.62 -4.50
CA VAL A 52 15.61 3.19 -4.50
C VAL A 52 14.77 2.40 -3.50
N ASP A 53 14.59 1.12 -3.79
CA ASP A 53 13.99 0.17 -2.84
C ASP A 53 14.98 -0.21 -1.72
N ARG A 54 14.46 -0.80 -0.64
CA ARG A 54 15.28 -1.22 0.51
C ARG A 54 16.40 -2.20 0.18
N GLY A 55 16.28 -2.97 -0.91
CA GLY A 55 17.32 -3.89 -1.38
C GLY A 55 18.61 -3.19 -1.83
N PHE A 56 18.57 -1.87 -2.06
CA PHE A 56 19.70 -1.05 -2.47
C PHE A 56 20.35 -0.30 -1.30
N CYS A 57 20.07 -0.69 -0.05
CA CYS A 57 20.62 -0.03 1.15
C CYS A 57 22.15 0.11 1.09
N ASP A 58 22.85 -0.95 0.65
CA ASP A 58 24.32 -0.97 0.56
C ASP A 58 24.87 -0.13 -0.62
N SER A 59 23.99 0.49 -1.42
CA SER A 59 24.36 1.42 -2.48
C SER A 59 24.33 2.88 -2.05
N LEU A 60 23.75 3.21 -0.89
CA LEU A 60 23.55 4.61 -0.50
C LEU A 60 24.87 5.38 -0.37
N GLN A 61 25.88 4.77 0.26
CA GLN A 61 27.21 5.41 0.37
C GLN A 61 27.85 5.64 -1.00
N VAL A 62 27.76 4.65 -1.90
CA VAL A 62 28.33 4.77 -3.24
C VAL A 62 27.63 5.88 -4.04
N LEU A 63 26.32 6.03 -3.89
CA LEU A 63 25.58 7.12 -4.54
C LEU A 63 25.98 8.48 -3.95
N GLU A 64 26.10 8.58 -2.63
CA GLU A 64 26.54 9.80 -1.95
C GLU A 64 27.96 10.21 -2.35
N ASP A 65 28.90 9.27 -2.42
CA ASP A 65 30.28 9.50 -2.86
C ASP A 65 30.36 9.99 -4.32
N LEU A 66 29.35 9.66 -5.13
CA LEU A 66 29.18 10.13 -6.50
C LEU A 66 28.43 11.48 -6.58
N GLY A 67 28.09 12.10 -5.45
CA GLY A 67 27.32 13.34 -5.38
C GLY A 67 25.82 13.17 -5.66
N ILE A 68 25.32 11.93 -5.62
CA ILE A 68 23.93 11.61 -5.97
C ILE A 68 23.11 11.45 -4.70
N LYS A 69 22.11 12.31 -4.53
CA LYS A 69 21.17 12.21 -3.41
C LYS A 69 20.25 11.02 -3.61
N ALA A 70 20.32 10.04 -2.73
CA ALA A 70 19.45 8.86 -2.76
C ALA A 70 18.42 8.89 -1.62
N GLN A 71 17.24 8.33 -1.87
CA GLN A 71 16.18 8.16 -0.86
C GLN A 71 15.59 6.76 -0.95
N MET A 72 15.33 6.16 0.20
CA MET A 72 14.71 4.84 0.32
C MET A 72 13.74 4.78 1.51
N PRO A 73 12.81 3.81 1.56
CA PRO A 73 11.94 3.66 2.72
C PRO A 73 12.72 3.22 3.97
N SER A 74 12.52 3.92 5.10
CA SER A 74 13.21 3.65 6.37
C SER A 74 13.04 2.21 6.87
N PHE A 75 14.05 1.71 7.57
CA PHE A 75 14.03 0.44 8.30
C PHE A 75 13.50 0.63 9.72
N LEU A 76 12.91 -0.44 10.28
CA LEU A 76 12.68 -0.48 11.72
C LEU A 76 14.01 -0.70 12.43
N LYS A 77 14.29 0.05 13.49
CA LYS A 77 15.48 -0.23 14.31
C LYS A 77 15.27 -1.52 15.08
N LYS A 78 16.38 -2.18 15.44
CA LYS A 78 16.34 -3.44 16.19
C LYS A 78 15.58 -3.24 17.51
N GLY A 79 14.57 -4.07 17.74
CA GLY A 79 13.72 -4.02 18.95
C GLY A 79 12.48 -3.11 18.83
N GLU A 80 12.38 -2.27 17.80
CA GLU A 80 11.21 -1.42 17.59
C GLU A 80 10.09 -2.17 16.88
N LYS A 81 8.83 -1.88 17.27
CA LYS A 81 7.63 -2.47 16.66
C LYS A 81 6.99 -1.57 15.59
N GLN A 82 7.36 -0.29 15.56
CA GLN A 82 6.77 0.76 14.73
C GLN A 82 7.84 1.81 14.39
N LEU A 83 7.76 2.37 13.17
CA LEU A 83 8.61 3.47 12.73
C LEU A 83 8.26 4.76 13.48
N SER A 84 9.26 5.62 13.68
CA SER A 84 9.01 7.00 14.09
C SER A 84 8.09 7.72 13.09
N THR A 85 7.41 8.78 13.52
CA THR A 85 6.55 9.57 12.63
C THR A 85 7.32 10.14 11.45
N GLU A 86 8.53 10.62 11.69
CA GLU A 86 9.44 11.14 10.67
C GLU A 86 9.82 10.05 9.65
N ASP A 87 10.27 8.88 10.11
CA ASP A 87 10.62 7.75 9.24
C ASP A 87 9.43 7.22 8.44
N ALA A 88 8.26 7.16 9.08
CA ALA A 88 7.03 6.70 8.46
C ALA A 88 6.52 7.70 7.41
N ASN A 89 6.66 9.00 7.66
CA ASN A 89 6.37 10.08 6.72
C ASN A 89 7.33 10.03 5.53
N SER A 90 8.65 9.98 5.77
CA SER A 90 9.68 9.88 4.72
C SER A 90 9.46 8.66 3.83
N SER A 91 9.22 7.49 4.45
CA SER A 91 8.86 6.26 3.72
C SER A 91 7.61 6.41 2.86
N ARG A 92 6.62 7.21 3.30
CA ARG A 92 5.41 7.47 2.53
C ARG A 92 5.69 8.36 1.31
N LEU A 93 6.53 9.38 1.44
CA LEU A 93 6.96 10.22 0.32
C LEU A 93 7.67 9.38 -0.75
N VAL A 94 8.62 8.55 -0.32
CA VAL A 94 9.35 7.63 -1.23
C VAL A 94 8.38 6.69 -1.95
N SER A 95 7.50 6.02 -1.21
CA SER A 95 6.53 5.10 -1.81
C SER A 95 5.49 5.77 -2.71
N LYS A 96 5.18 7.07 -2.51
CA LYS A 96 4.30 7.82 -3.41
C LYS A 96 4.94 8.02 -4.78
N VAL A 97 6.25 8.20 -4.86
CA VAL A 97 6.98 8.38 -6.13
C VAL A 97 7.33 7.03 -6.78
N ARG A 98 7.71 6.04 -5.97
CA ARG A 98 8.18 4.73 -6.42
C ARG A 98 7.18 3.93 -7.26
N TRP A 99 5.87 4.23 -7.17
CA TRP A 99 4.81 3.54 -7.91
C TRP A 99 5.08 3.44 -9.43
N VAL A 100 5.82 4.40 -9.99
CA VAL A 100 6.20 4.41 -11.42
C VAL A 100 7.05 3.20 -11.80
N VAL A 101 7.92 2.74 -10.91
CA VAL A 101 8.78 1.55 -11.11
C VAL A 101 7.94 0.29 -11.16
N GLU A 102 6.95 0.16 -10.27
CA GLU A 102 6.02 -0.98 -10.25
C GLU A 102 5.20 -1.03 -11.54
N SER A 103 4.73 0.13 -11.99
CA SER A 103 3.97 0.26 -13.24
C SER A 103 4.83 -0.03 -14.47
N ALA A 104 6.10 0.36 -14.44
CA ALA A 104 7.09 0.07 -15.49
C ALA A 104 7.34 -1.45 -15.60
N ASN A 105 7.58 -2.11 -14.46
CA ASN A 105 7.72 -3.57 -14.41
C ASN A 105 6.45 -4.29 -14.87
N ALA A 106 5.27 -3.83 -14.44
CA ALA A 106 4.00 -4.39 -14.89
C ALA A 106 3.81 -4.25 -16.41
N ARG A 107 4.24 -3.12 -16.99
CA ARG A 107 4.19 -2.89 -18.44
C ARG A 107 5.07 -3.89 -19.20
N ILE A 108 6.28 -4.19 -18.72
CA ILE A 108 7.15 -5.22 -19.32
C ILE A 108 6.47 -6.59 -19.26
N LYS A 109 5.90 -6.96 -18.12
CA LYS A 109 5.24 -8.26 -17.90
C LYS A 109 4.00 -8.48 -18.78
N LYS A 110 3.38 -7.44 -19.34
CA LYS A 110 2.24 -7.57 -20.27
C LYS A 110 2.65 -8.15 -21.63
N TRP A 111 3.93 -8.13 -21.97
CA TRP A 111 4.41 -8.68 -23.24
C TRP A 111 4.44 -10.20 -23.17
N LYS A 112 3.51 -10.86 -23.88
CA LYS A 112 3.35 -12.33 -23.87
C LYS A 112 4.66 -13.08 -24.09
N TYR A 113 5.50 -12.60 -25.00
CA TYR A 113 6.80 -13.21 -25.28
C TYR A 113 7.70 -13.30 -24.04
N LEU A 114 7.79 -12.23 -23.26
CA LEU A 114 8.58 -12.18 -22.03
C LEU A 114 7.91 -12.87 -20.84
N ASN A 115 6.62 -13.16 -20.94
CA ASN A 115 5.85 -13.87 -19.91
C ASN A 115 5.88 -15.40 -20.08
N ASN A 116 6.55 -15.90 -21.12
CA ASN A 116 6.66 -17.33 -21.43
C ASN A 116 8.08 -17.84 -21.15
N VAL A 117 8.20 -19.16 -20.97
CA VAL A 117 9.51 -19.83 -20.91
C VAL A 117 10.16 -19.77 -22.29
N LEU A 118 11.36 -19.19 -22.35
CA LEU A 118 12.14 -19.08 -23.58
C LEU A 118 13.13 -20.25 -23.70
N PRO A 119 13.41 -20.74 -24.93
CA PRO A 119 14.45 -21.74 -25.14
C PRO A 119 15.84 -21.24 -24.71
N THR A 120 16.70 -22.14 -24.23
CA THR A 120 18.03 -21.79 -23.70
C THR A 120 18.93 -21.08 -24.72
N ASN A 121 18.78 -21.36 -26.02
CA ASN A 121 19.53 -20.68 -27.07
C ASN A 121 19.20 -19.18 -27.18
N GLN A 122 18.12 -18.71 -26.54
CA GLN A 122 17.73 -17.31 -26.51
C GLN A 122 18.42 -16.51 -25.40
N VAL A 123 19.07 -17.17 -24.44
CA VAL A 123 19.69 -16.52 -23.27
C VAL A 123 20.60 -15.33 -23.64
N PRO A 124 21.47 -15.40 -24.68
CA PRO A 124 22.30 -14.27 -25.07
C PRO A 124 21.53 -13.01 -25.47
N PHE A 125 20.27 -13.14 -25.90
CA PHE A 125 19.47 -12.06 -26.48
C PHE A 125 18.40 -11.50 -25.51
N ILE A 126 18.21 -12.11 -24.34
CA ILE A 126 17.15 -11.71 -23.38
C ILE A 126 17.25 -10.22 -23.01
N GLY A 127 18.47 -9.73 -22.77
CA GLY A 127 18.69 -8.31 -22.46
C GLY A 127 18.17 -7.39 -23.56
N ASP A 128 18.44 -7.74 -24.81
CA ASP A 128 18.03 -6.96 -25.98
C ASP A 128 16.53 -7.02 -26.20
N TYR A 129 15.89 -8.17 -25.97
CA TYR A 129 14.43 -8.28 -26.02
C TYR A 129 13.74 -7.33 -25.04
N VAL A 130 14.22 -7.26 -23.79
CA VAL A 130 13.66 -6.33 -22.80
C VAL A 130 13.92 -4.88 -23.20
N ARG A 131 15.12 -4.54 -23.69
CA ARG A 131 15.44 -3.19 -24.19
C ARG A 131 14.52 -2.77 -25.34
N ILE A 132 14.33 -3.64 -26.33
CA ILE A 132 13.44 -3.40 -27.48
C ILE A 132 12.01 -3.16 -26.99
N VAL A 133 11.50 -4.01 -26.10
CA VAL A 133 10.17 -3.85 -25.50
C VAL A 133 10.02 -2.52 -24.77
N CYS A 134 11.04 -2.12 -24.00
CA CYS A 134 11.04 -0.83 -23.29
C CYS A 134 11.10 0.36 -24.25
N ALA A 135 11.89 0.28 -25.32
CA ALA A 135 11.98 1.31 -26.35
C ALA A 135 10.66 1.48 -27.11
N ILE A 136 10.02 0.37 -27.52
CA ILE A 136 8.69 0.38 -28.15
C ILE A 136 7.67 0.98 -27.17
N SER A 137 7.72 0.60 -25.90
CA SER A 137 6.83 1.14 -24.86
C SER A 137 7.03 2.65 -24.68
N ASN A 138 8.26 3.14 -24.65
CA ASN A 138 8.55 4.58 -24.57
C ASN A 138 8.01 5.35 -25.78
N LYS A 139 8.09 4.76 -26.98
CA LYS A 139 7.70 5.43 -28.23
C LYS A 139 6.19 5.45 -28.46
N PHE A 140 5.50 4.34 -28.16
CA PHE A 140 4.12 4.12 -28.61
C PHE A 140 3.11 3.93 -27.49
N ALA A 141 3.53 3.57 -26.27
CA ALA A 141 2.59 3.44 -25.16
C ALA A 141 2.32 4.81 -24.53
N PRO A 142 1.12 5.02 -23.95
CA PRO A 142 0.85 6.21 -23.15
C PRO A 142 1.86 6.36 -22.00
N PRO A 143 2.17 7.59 -21.56
CA PRO A 143 3.02 7.81 -20.39
C PRO A 143 2.52 7.01 -19.17
N LEU A 144 3.44 6.44 -18.38
CA LEU A 144 3.04 5.76 -17.13
C LEU A 144 2.53 6.75 -16.09
N ALA A 145 3.08 7.96 -16.09
CA ALA A 145 2.65 9.06 -15.24
C ALA A 145 2.23 10.25 -16.12
N ARG A 146 1.12 10.87 -15.75
CA ARG A 146 0.73 12.20 -16.23
C ARG A 146 0.57 13.08 -15.02
N THR A 147 1.46 14.05 -14.86
CA THR A 147 1.37 15.01 -13.77
C THR A 147 0.22 15.97 -14.05
N THR A 148 -0.59 16.22 -13.05
CA THR A 148 -1.69 17.20 -13.07
C THR A 148 -1.44 18.28 -12.01
N THR A 149 -2.17 19.40 -12.06
CA THR A 149 -2.14 20.41 -11.00
C THR A 149 -2.50 19.84 -9.63
N ASP A 150 -3.36 18.82 -9.60
CA ASP A 150 -3.74 18.12 -8.37
C ASP A 150 -2.56 17.37 -7.75
N ASP A 151 -1.61 16.89 -8.57
CA ASP A 151 -0.38 16.25 -8.07
C ASP A 151 0.55 17.26 -7.40
N GLU A 152 0.62 18.50 -7.88
CA GLU A 152 1.40 19.57 -7.26
C GLU A 152 0.82 19.96 -5.90
N HIS A 153 -0.50 20.16 -5.83
CA HIS A 153 -1.20 20.42 -4.58
C HIS A 153 -1.04 19.27 -3.59
N LEU A 154 -1.17 18.03 -4.05
CA LEU A 154 -0.96 16.84 -3.24
C LEU A 154 0.49 16.75 -2.74
N ALA A 155 1.48 17.02 -3.60
CA ALA A 155 2.89 17.01 -3.21
C ALA A 155 3.19 18.09 -2.16
N ALA A 156 2.66 19.30 -2.32
CA ALA A 156 2.78 20.38 -1.34
C ALA A 156 2.15 19.99 0.00
N LYS A 157 0.93 19.42 -0.02
CA LYS A 157 0.25 18.89 1.17
C LYS A 157 1.09 17.81 1.86
N MET A 158 1.57 16.83 1.10
CA MET A 158 2.38 15.73 1.65
C MET A 158 3.69 16.23 2.26
N ARG A 159 4.35 17.23 1.64
CA ARG A 159 5.54 17.89 2.20
C ARG A 159 5.21 18.69 3.46
N TYR A 160 4.10 19.41 3.49
CA TYR A 160 3.67 20.12 4.70
C TYR A 160 3.46 19.12 5.86
N LEU A 161 2.70 18.05 5.61
CA LEU A 161 2.41 17.01 6.59
C LEU A 161 3.66 16.26 7.05
N SER A 162 4.66 16.06 6.19
CA SER A 162 5.86 15.29 6.56
C SER A 162 6.67 15.91 7.69
N HIS A 163 6.55 17.23 7.89
CA HIS A 163 7.19 17.96 8.97
C HIS A 163 6.37 18.01 10.27
N GLN A 164 5.13 17.50 10.23
CA GLN A 164 4.24 17.49 11.40
C GLN A 164 4.48 16.25 12.26
N LYS A 165 4.24 16.41 13.57
CA LYS A 165 4.22 15.30 14.52
C LYS A 165 2.82 14.70 14.56
N ASN A 166 2.73 13.44 15.02
CA ASN A 166 1.43 12.82 15.26
C ASN A 166 0.97 13.14 16.69
N HIS A 167 0.19 14.20 16.84
CA HIS A 167 -0.30 14.65 18.15
C HIS A 167 -1.23 13.62 18.81
N LEU A 168 -2.03 12.88 18.03
CA LEU A 168 -2.87 11.82 18.57
C LEU A 168 -2.02 10.65 19.11
N GLN A 169 -0.93 10.29 18.43
CA GLN A 169 0.03 9.31 18.96
C GLN A 169 0.61 9.78 20.30
N GLN A 170 1.05 11.04 20.40
CA GLN A 170 1.58 11.60 21.65
C GLN A 170 0.53 11.51 22.77
N TYR A 171 -0.69 11.97 22.48
CA TYR A 171 -1.81 11.93 23.43
C TYR A 171 -2.14 10.51 23.89
N VAL A 172 -2.21 9.54 22.97
CA VAL A 172 -2.48 8.12 23.27
C VAL A 172 -1.40 7.53 24.20
N LEU A 173 -0.12 7.84 23.94
CA LEU A 173 0.99 7.30 24.70
C LEU A 173 1.13 7.97 26.08
N GLU A 174 1.01 9.29 26.15
CA GLU A 174 1.13 10.07 27.39
C GLU A 174 0.01 9.75 28.38
N ASN A 175 -1.20 9.51 27.88
CA ASN A 175 -2.37 9.17 28.72
C ASN A 175 -2.58 7.66 28.89
N GLY A 176 -1.70 6.83 28.31
CA GLY A 176 -1.76 5.37 28.40
C GLY A 176 -3.07 4.77 27.87
N LEU A 177 -3.67 5.41 26.86
CA LEU A 177 -4.97 5.04 26.31
C LEU A 177 -4.98 3.64 25.66
N ASP A 178 -3.79 3.13 25.35
CA ASP A 178 -3.57 1.80 24.82
C ASP A 178 -3.56 0.68 25.87
N ARG A 179 -3.48 1.03 27.16
CA ARG A 179 -3.44 0.09 28.29
C ARG A 179 -4.71 0.15 29.14
N ARG A 180 -5.39 1.29 29.14
CA ARG A 180 -6.61 1.50 29.94
C ARG A 180 -7.82 0.99 29.17
N SER A 181 -8.28 -0.23 29.44
CA SER A 181 -9.52 -0.77 28.83
C SER A 181 -10.79 -0.13 29.39
N VAL A 182 -10.78 0.28 30.67
CA VAL A 182 -11.97 0.75 31.40
C VAL A 182 -12.55 2.07 30.86
N ILE A 183 -11.76 2.88 30.16
CA ILE A 183 -12.21 4.16 29.58
C ILE A 183 -12.95 3.98 28.23
N TRP A 184 -12.97 2.76 27.69
CA TRP A 184 -13.58 2.44 26.41
C TRP A 184 -14.94 1.78 26.63
N LYS A 185 -15.94 2.17 25.83
CA LYS A 185 -17.27 1.57 25.79
C LYS A 185 -17.48 0.96 24.40
N PRO A 186 -17.86 -0.33 24.28
CA PRO A 186 -18.19 -0.93 22.99
C PRO A 186 -19.43 -0.25 22.41
N ILE A 187 -19.49 -0.16 21.08
CA ILE A 187 -20.61 0.43 20.37
C ILE A 187 -20.98 -0.42 19.15
N ASP A 188 -22.28 -0.56 18.94
CA ASP A 188 -22.83 -1.24 17.76
C ASP A 188 -23.08 -0.23 16.63
N ASP A 189 -23.52 0.99 16.96
CA ASP A 189 -23.65 2.09 16.03
C ASP A 189 -22.93 3.35 16.56
N LEU A 190 -22.15 3.97 15.67
CA LEU A 190 -21.38 5.18 15.97
C LEU A 190 -22.12 6.40 15.40
N GLU A 191 -22.81 7.11 16.28
CA GLU A 191 -23.42 8.41 16.01
C GLU A 191 -22.36 9.52 15.91
N GLY A 192 -22.64 10.55 15.09
CA GLY A 192 -21.79 11.74 14.98
C GLY A 192 -20.48 11.56 14.21
N PHE A 193 -20.18 10.37 13.67
CA PHE A 193 -19.06 10.20 12.77
C PHE A 193 -19.34 10.87 11.41
N PRO A 194 -18.40 11.63 10.84
CA PRO A 194 -18.65 12.42 9.64
C PRO A 194 -18.91 11.54 8.42
N ARG A 195 -19.90 11.94 7.60
CA ARG A 195 -20.12 11.35 6.28
C ARG A 195 -19.08 11.89 5.32
N LEU A 196 -18.20 11.02 4.85
CA LEU A 196 -17.10 11.28 3.93
C LEU A 196 -17.52 10.90 2.52
N ASN A 197 -17.10 11.67 1.52
CA ASN A 197 -17.17 11.27 0.11
C ASN A 197 -15.81 10.71 -0.38
N GLU A 198 -15.72 10.32 -1.66
CA GLU A 198 -14.48 9.79 -2.24
C GLU A 198 -13.34 10.80 -2.26
N GLU A 199 -13.65 12.09 -2.42
CA GLU A 199 -12.67 13.17 -2.39
C GLU A 199 -12.07 13.34 -0.99
N ASP A 200 -12.91 13.33 0.06
CA ASP A 200 -12.48 13.37 1.45
C ASP A 200 -11.53 12.21 1.78
N LEU A 201 -11.92 11.00 1.38
CA LEU A 201 -11.12 9.79 1.57
C LEU A 201 -9.79 9.87 0.81
N SER A 202 -9.80 10.32 -0.44
CA SER A 202 -8.59 10.52 -1.24
C SER A 202 -7.67 11.56 -0.60
N ASN A 203 -8.26 12.65 -0.09
CA ASN A 203 -7.56 13.73 0.60
C ASN A 203 -6.90 13.25 1.90
N ILE A 204 -7.60 12.47 2.72
CA ILE A 204 -7.07 11.92 3.97
C ILE A 204 -5.97 10.88 3.70
N THR A 205 -6.15 10.02 2.69
CA THR A 205 -5.21 8.93 2.39
C THR A 205 -3.98 9.39 1.59
N CYS A 206 -4.04 10.58 0.99
CA CYS A 206 -3.04 11.10 0.05
C CYS A 206 -2.81 10.13 -1.13
N GLY A 207 -3.88 9.48 -1.59
CA GLY A 207 -3.89 8.61 -2.78
C GLY A 207 -4.72 7.33 -2.63
N SER A 208 -5.12 6.78 -3.77
CA SER A 208 -6.12 5.71 -3.86
C SER A 208 -5.63 4.32 -3.45
N TYR A 209 -4.31 4.09 -3.33
CA TYR A 209 -3.78 2.74 -3.11
C TYR A 209 -4.30 2.10 -1.82
N GLN A 210 -4.30 2.85 -0.72
CA GLN A 210 -4.81 2.34 0.56
C GLN A 210 -6.31 2.06 0.49
N LEU A 211 -7.08 2.86 -0.24
CA LEU A 211 -8.53 2.70 -0.42
C LEU A 211 -8.88 1.44 -1.22
N ARG A 212 -8.09 1.07 -2.23
CA ARG A 212 -8.31 -0.16 -3.00
C ARG A 212 -8.23 -1.44 -2.15
N LEU A 213 -7.57 -1.36 -1.00
CA LEU A 213 -7.47 -2.48 -0.06
C LEU A 213 -8.62 -2.48 0.95
N SER A 214 -9.36 -1.38 1.10
CA SER A 214 -10.37 -1.20 2.14
C SER A 214 -11.49 -2.25 2.05
N THR A 215 -12.01 -2.54 0.85
CA THR A 215 -13.12 -3.49 0.66
C THR A 215 -12.77 -4.89 1.19
N SER A 216 -11.59 -5.42 0.83
CA SER A 216 -11.14 -6.74 1.32
C SER A 216 -10.94 -6.75 2.83
N TYR A 217 -10.41 -5.66 3.40
CA TYR A 217 -10.22 -5.53 4.85
C TYR A 217 -11.54 -5.54 5.63
N ILE A 218 -12.61 -5.03 5.04
CA ILE A 218 -13.90 -4.86 5.71
C ILE A 218 -14.68 -6.16 5.68
N GLN A 219 -14.71 -6.83 4.54
CA GLN A 219 -15.31 -8.16 4.40
C GLN A 219 -14.68 -9.15 5.39
N GLU A 220 -13.36 -9.16 5.51
CA GLU A 220 -12.66 -10.13 6.36
C GLU A 220 -12.74 -9.79 7.85
N HIS A 221 -12.94 -8.53 8.23
CA HIS A 221 -12.68 -8.09 9.62
C HIS A 221 -13.75 -7.20 10.25
N ILE A 222 -14.64 -6.57 9.49
CA ILE A 222 -15.68 -5.68 10.02
C ILE A 222 -17.06 -6.35 10.02
N GLU A 223 -17.40 -7.16 9.01
CA GLU A 223 -18.70 -7.87 8.98
C GLU A 223 -18.83 -9.00 10.03
N GLY A 224 -17.75 -9.35 10.75
CA GLY A 224 -17.78 -10.45 11.73
C GLY A 224 -17.11 -10.23 13.09
N ASP A 225 -16.10 -9.35 13.25
CA ASP A 225 -15.24 -9.37 14.47
C ASP A 225 -14.45 -8.06 14.75
N ALA A 226 -14.87 -6.91 14.20
CA ALA A 226 -14.20 -5.62 14.49
C ALA A 226 -14.71 -5.03 15.80
N ASP A 227 -13.83 -4.98 16.80
CA ASP A 227 -14.16 -4.30 18.05
C ASP A 227 -14.00 -2.78 17.89
N ILE A 228 -15.11 -2.05 17.80
CA ILE A 228 -15.16 -0.59 17.82
C ILE A 228 -15.57 -0.12 19.24
N PHE A 229 -14.79 0.80 19.78
CA PHE A 229 -15.04 1.40 21.09
C PHE A 229 -15.00 2.92 21.03
N VAL A 230 -15.85 3.58 21.80
CA VAL A 230 -15.84 5.04 22.02
C VAL A 230 -15.26 5.37 23.40
N HIS A 231 -14.55 6.50 23.50
CA HIS A 231 -14.05 6.98 24.78
C HIS A 231 -15.19 7.54 25.64
N LYS A 232 -15.26 7.15 26.91
CA LYS A 232 -16.40 7.49 27.80
C LYS A 232 -16.57 8.98 28.08
N GLU A 233 -15.46 9.71 28.12
CA GLU A 233 -15.44 11.16 28.44
C GLU A 233 -15.18 12.04 27.22
N ASP A 234 -14.86 11.44 26.07
CA ASP A 234 -14.57 12.15 24.81
C ASP A 234 -15.22 11.39 23.64
N PRO A 235 -16.52 11.63 23.37
CA PRO A 235 -17.24 10.93 22.31
C PRO A 235 -16.63 11.09 20.90
N GLY A 236 -15.79 12.13 20.69
CA GLY A 236 -15.07 12.36 19.45
C GLY A 236 -13.83 11.49 19.26
N LEU A 237 -13.54 10.57 20.18
CA LEU A 237 -12.39 9.67 20.12
C LEU A 237 -12.83 8.20 20.15
N ILE A 238 -12.47 7.46 19.10
CA ILE A 238 -12.71 6.02 19.02
C ILE A 238 -11.42 5.22 19.00
N GLN A 239 -11.50 3.99 19.51
CA GLN A 239 -10.50 2.95 19.38
C GLN A 239 -11.10 1.80 18.56
N VAL A 240 -10.32 1.30 17.60
CA VAL A 240 -10.70 0.13 16.81
C VAL A 240 -9.60 -0.91 16.88
N LYS A 241 -9.97 -2.18 17.06
CA LYS A 241 -9.05 -3.32 16.94
C LYS A 241 -9.34 -4.05 15.64
N LEU A 242 -8.34 -4.07 14.75
CA LEU A 242 -8.45 -4.66 13.43
C LEU A 242 -7.41 -5.76 13.24
N GLN A 243 -7.82 -6.89 12.68
CA GLN A 243 -6.92 -8.01 12.39
C GLN A 243 -5.92 -7.65 11.26
N SER A 244 -4.73 -8.22 11.33
CA SER A 244 -3.68 -8.06 10.31
C SER A 244 -3.89 -9.02 9.14
N ARG A 245 -3.99 -8.49 7.92
CA ARG A 245 -4.05 -9.28 6.67
C ARG A 245 -2.89 -10.26 6.46
N HIS A 246 -1.73 -9.97 7.02
CA HIS A 246 -0.50 -10.74 6.79
C HIS A 246 -0.27 -11.82 7.84
N VAL A 247 -0.95 -11.72 9.00
CA VAL A 247 -0.70 -12.57 10.16
C VAL A 247 -2.00 -12.71 10.93
N SER A 248 -2.62 -13.89 10.85
CA SER A 248 -3.92 -14.20 11.48
C SER A 248 -3.90 -14.12 13.02
N SER A 249 -2.74 -14.17 13.66
CA SER A 249 -2.62 -14.01 15.12
C SER A 249 -2.45 -12.56 15.60
N ARG A 250 -2.32 -11.58 14.70
CA ARG A 250 -1.97 -10.20 15.06
C ARG A 250 -3.12 -9.22 14.83
N LYS A 251 -3.70 -8.70 15.92
CA LYS A 251 -4.59 -7.52 15.88
C LYS A 251 -3.78 -6.22 16.04
N TYR A 252 -4.12 -5.19 15.27
CA TYR A 252 -3.62 -3.83 15.42
C TYR A 252 -4.69 -2.95 16.06
N THR A 253 -4.30 -2.21 17.10
CA THR A 253 -5.14 -1.15 17.66
C THR A 253 -4.88 0.15 16.91
N LEU A 254 -5.95 0.87 16.60
CA LEU A 254 -5.92 2.20 16.03
C LEU A 254 -6.91 3.12 16.74
N TRP A 255 -6.68 4.42 16.58
CA TRP A 255 -7.46 5.51 17.14
C TRP A 255 -7.79 6.52 16.06
N ILE A 256 -9.00 7.05 16.12
CA ILE A 256 -9.48 8.10 15.22
C ILE A 256 -10.14 9.15 16.09
N GLN A 257 -9.69 10.39 15.96
CA GLN A 257 -10.31 11.56 16.55
C GLN A 257 -11.12 12.27 15.46
N PHE A 258 -12.36 12.62 15.74
CA PHE A 258 -13.29 13.22 14.78
C PHE A 258 -14.26 14.18 15.49
N ASN A 259 -14.98 14.94 14.68
CA ASN A 259 -16.20 15.65 15.08
C ASN A 259 -17.27 15.38 14.02
N GLU A 260 -18.45 15.99 14.16
CA GLU A 260 -19.61 15.80 13.26
C GLU A 260 -19.31 16.04 11.77
N THR A 261 -18.26 16.78 11.46
CA THR A 261 -17.93 17.23 10.09
C THR A 261 -16.61 16.67 9.57
N ASN A 262 -15.66 16.34 10.43
CA ASN A 262 -14.28 16.10 10.04
C ASN A 262 -13.60 14.99 10.84
N VAL A 263 -12.73 14.25 10.15
CA VAL A 263 -11.70 13.42 10.78
C VAL A 263 -10.53 14.32 11.12
N LEU A 264 -10.21 14.45 12.41
CA LEU A 264 -9.23 15.40 12.92
C LEU A 264 -7.82 14.80 12.99
N ALA A 265 -7.71 13.57 13.48
CA ALA A 265 -6.42 12.89 13.63
C ALA A 265 -6.58 11.38 13.64
N THR A 266 -5.53 10.67 13.23
CA THR A 266 -5.51 9.20 13.26
C THR A 266 -4.17 8.68 13.76
N TYR A 267 -4.20 7.54 14.43
CA TYR A 267 -2.99 6.83 14.86
C TYR A 267 -3.26 5.34 14.83
N CYS A 268 -2.31 4.55 14.32
CA CYS A 268 -2.39 3.09 14.34
C CYS A 268 -1.09 2.49 14.83
N LYS A 269 -1.14 1.43 15.64
CA LYS A 269 0.05 0.70 16.12
C LYS A 269 0.75 -0.17 15.07
N CYS A 270 0.29 -0.17 13.82
CA CYS A 270 0.97 -0.89 12.76
C CYS A 270 2.33 -0.27 12.42
N ARG A 271 3.18 -1.01 11.70
CA ARG A 271 4.57 -0.61 11.40
C ARG A 271 4.72 0.85 10.92
N ALA A 272 3.80 1.34 10.09
CA ALA A 272 3.84 2.69 9.52
C ALA A 272 2.70 3.60 10.02
N GLY A 273 1.93 3.17 11.02
CA GLY A 273 0.70 3.83 11.45
C GLY A 273 0.89 5.10 12.29
N ALA A 274 2.14 5.47 12.58
CA ALA A 274 2.48 6.75 13.22
C ALA A 274 2.49 7.92 12.23
N ARG A 275 2.56 7.66 10.92
CA ARG A 275 2.64 8.72 9.90
C ARG A 275 1.41 9.63 9.93
N VAL A 276 1.63 10.87 9.51
CA VAL A 276 0.61 11.89 9.25
C VAL A 276 0.49 12.23 7.76
N VAL A 277 1.47 11.81 6.95
CA VAL A 277 1.36 11.84 5.49
C VAL A 277 0.47 10.67 5.06
N GLY A 278 -0.79 10.97 4.77
CA GLY A 278 -1.79 9.94 4.51
C GLY A 278 -2.02 9.02 5.72
N VAL A 279 -2.73 7.92 5.52
CA VAL A 279 -3.03 6.95 6.60
C VAL A 279 -2.66 5.53 6.18
N CYS A 280 -2.42 4.62 7.13
CA CYS A 280 -2.16 3.21 6.81
C CYS A 280 -3.42 2.51 6.29
N SER A 281 -3.28 1.32 5.69
CA SER A 281 -4.43 0.57 5.14
C SER A 281 -5.48 0.23 6.19
N HIS A 282 -5.10 0.00 7.45
CA HIS A 282 -6.06 -0.27 8.55
C HIS A 282 -6.97 0.94 8.80
N VAL A 283 -6.38 2.13 8.93
CA VAL A 283 -7.13 3.37 9.14
C VAL A 283 -7.96 3.68 7.91
N ALA A 284 -7.40 3.55 6.70
CA ALA A 284 -8.14 3.77 5.45
C ALA A 284 -9.37 2.87 5.33
N ALA A 285 -9.28 1.61 5.76
CA ALA A 285 -10.41 0.69 5.77
C ALA A 285 -11.50 1.15 6.74
N VAL A 286 -11.13 1.48 7.99
CA VAL A 286 -12.10 1.98 8.99
C VAL A 286 -12.76 3.28 8.54
N LEU A 287 -12.00 4.23 8.00
CA LEU A 287 -12.56 5.49 7.49
C LEU A 287 -13.51 5.27 6.29
N TRP A 288 -13.14 4.39 5.37
CA TRP A 288 -14.00 4.05 4.24
C TRP A 288 -15.29 3.38 4.71
N PHE A 289 -15.23 2.48 5.70
CA PHE A 289 -16.42 1.82 6.24
C PHE A 289 -17.35 2.80 6.97
N LEU A 290 -16.82 3.48 7.99
CA LEU A 290 -17.61 4.35 8.87
C LEU A 290 -18.03 5.66 8.20
N GLY A 291 -17.20 6.22 7.32
CA GLY A 291 -17.47 7.53 6.73
C GLY A 291 -18.22 7.47 5.40
N TYR A 292 -18.03 6.41 4.60
CA TYR A 292 -18.55 6.36 3.24
C TYR A 292 -19.49 5.17 3.04
N SER A 293 -18.97 3.97 3.19
CA SER A 293 -19.61 2.75 2.72
C SER A 293 -20.94 2.42 3.40
N ARG A 294 -21.02 2.60 4.73
CA ARG A 294 -22.26 2.31 5.48
C ARG A 294 -23.43 3.26 5.14
N HIS A 295 -23.15 4.37 4.44
CA HIS A 295 -24.14 5.38 4.07
C HIS A 295 -24.58 5.27 2.60
N GLU A 296 -23.98 4.37 1.83
CA GLU A 296 -24.34 4.12 0.44
C GLU A 296 -25.39 3.01 0.38
N GLU A 297 -26.53 3.25 -0.28
CA GLU A 297 -27.49 2.21 -0.62
C GLU A 297 -26.86 1.27 -1.65
N ARG A 298 -26.40 0.09 -1.22
CA ARG A 298 -25.77 -0.89 -2.13
C ARG A 298 -26.61 -2.15 -2.30
N VAL A 299 -26.69 -2.60 -3.55
CA VAL A 299 -27.42 -3.78 -4.01
C VAL A 299 -26.57 -5.08 -3.89
N SER A 300 -25.28 -5.00 -3.53
CA SER A 300 -24.36 -6.15 -3.51
C SER A 300 -23.40 -6.11 -2.30
N PRO A 301 -23.11 -7.26 -1.67
CA PRO A 301 -22.21 -7.35 -0.51
C PRO A 301 -20.76 -6.98 -0.84
N TYR A 302 -20.00 -6.56 0.17
CA TYR A 302 -18.61 -6.19 0.02
C TYR A 302 -17.75 -7.44 -0.30
N GLY A 303 -17.14 -7.54 -1.48
CA GLY A 303 -16.14 -8.59 -1.69
C GLY A 303 -15.96 -9.15 -3.10
N VAL A 304 -15.14 -10.21 -3.16
CA VAL A 304 -15.11 -11.14 -4.29
C VAL A 304 -16.45 -11.86 -4.31
N GLN A 305 -17.15 -11.81 -5.44
CA GLN A 305 -18.40 -12.52 -5.65
C GLN A 305 -18.20 -14.00 -5.31
N ASN A 306 -18.95 -14.51 -4.32
CA ASN A 306 -18.90 -15.92 -3.96
C ASN A 306 -19.61 -16.71 -5.05
N TRP A 307 -18.86 -17.12 -6.07
CA TRP A 307 -19.38 -17.97 -7.14
C TRP A 307 -19.87 -19.33 -6.62
N GLY A 308 -19.47 -19.73 -5.41
CA GLY A 308 -19.99 -20.93 -4.74
C GLY A 308 -21.51 -20.90 -4.58
N ASP A 309 -22.10 -19.72 -4.37
CA ASP A 309 -23.55 -19.56 -4.25
C ASP A 309 -24.29 -19.73 -5.58
N SER A 310 -23.55 -19.75 -6.70
CA SER A 310 -24.06 -20.01 -8.05
C SER A 310 -23.73 -21.44 -8.53
N LEU A 311 -23.16 -22.27 -7.68
CA LEU A 311 -22.82 -23.67 -7.97
C LEU A 311 -23.73 -24.59 -7.16
N GLU A 312 -24.26 -25.62 -7.81
CA GLU A 312 -24.99 -26.69 -7.13
C GLU A 312 -24.00 -27.70 -6.55
N ASP A 313 -24.17 -28.08 -5.28
CA ASP A 313 -23.37 -29.14 -4.65
C ASP A 313 -24.02 -30.50 -4.90
N ALA A 314 -23.41 -31.29 -5.77
CA ALA A 314 -23.88 -32.64 -6.11
C ALA A 314 -23.85 -33.63 -4.93
N ALA A 315 -23.23 -33.28 -3.79
CA ALA A 315 -23.27 -34.09 -2.57
C ALA A 315 -24.54 -33.87 -1.74
N LEU A 316 -25.31 -32.81 -2.00
CA LEU A 316 -26.63 -32.57 -1.41
C LEU A 316 -27.69 -33.32 -2.22
N ILE A 317 -27.75 -34.65 -2.03
CA ILE A 317 -28.90 -35.42 -2.48
C ILE A 317 -30.02 -35.16 -1.47
N ASP A 318 -31.13 -34.58 -1.94
CA ASP A 318 -32.34 -34.39 -1.15
C ASP A 318 -32.99 -35.77 -0.92
N ASP A 319 -32.58 -36.45 0.16
CA ASP A 319 -33.13 -37.75 0.58
C ASP A 319 -34.52 -37.59 1.25
N SER A 320 -35.28 -36.53 0.98
CA SER A 320 -36.56 -36.29 1.64
C SER A 320 -37.77 -37.04 1.05
N ASP A 321 -37.59 -37.87 0.02
CA ASP A 321 -38.67 -38.69 -0.56
C ASP A 321 -38.46 -40.20 -0.32
N SER A 322 -38.15 -40.58 0.92
CA SER A 322 -38.41 -41.94 1.41
C SER A 322 -39.53 -41.91 2.47
N ASP A 323 -40.78 -42.12 2.07
CA ASP A 323 -41.49 -43.36 2.42
C ASP A 323 -42.93 -43.41 1.91
N ASP A 324 -43.33 -44.65 1.62
CA ASP A 324 -44.68 -45.22 1.68
C ASP A 324 -45.74 -44.87 0.63
N SER A 325 -45.76 -45.71 -0.42
CA SER A 325 -47.05 -46.23 -0.91
C SER A 325 -47.04 -47.76 -0.91
N VAL A 326 -47.65 -48.28 0.15
CA VAL A 326 -48.16 -49.64 0.33
C VAL A 326 -48.89 -50.11 -0.93
N VAL A 327 -48.51 -51.28 -1.46
CA VAL A 327 -49.27 -51.99 -2.48
C VAL A 327 -50.25 -52.92 -1.76
N GLU A 328 -51.54 -52.58 -1.75
CA GLU A 328 -52.63 -53.53 -1.50
C GLU A 328 -53.29 -53.90 -2.83
N GLU A 329 -53.30 -55.22 -3.07
CA GLU A 329 -53.95 -56.07 -4.10
C GLU A 329 -53.68 -55.84 -5.60
#